data_AF-A0A9J6G8C5-F1
#
_entry.id   AF-A0A9J6G8C5-F1
#
_cell.length_a   1.000
_cell.length_b   1.000
_cell.length_c   1.000
_cell.angle_alpha   90.00
_cell.angle_beta   90.00
_cell.angle_gamma   90.00
#
_symmetry.space_group_name_H-M   'P 1'
#
loop_
_entity.id
_entity.type
_entity.pdbx_description
1 polymer ?
#
loop_
_entity_poly.entity_id
_entity_poly.type
_entity_poly.pdbx_seq_one_letter_code
_entity_poly.pdbx_strand_id
1 'polypeptide(L)'
;MCGYKDNTKKGQAIANVLNRNHLAPLNDPETTTKLGTSTSRDTSPDLSLVAGSRSVPWMTTEINPGSDHYVFHLVVKGRNYKAEIDAARISDWDQFRKTRMSPEESTELSYQD
;
A
#
# COMPACT_ATOMS: atom_id res chain seq x y z
N MET A 1 -7.06 17.90 -8.87
CA MET A 1 -6.11 17.64 -7.77
C MET A 1 -5.80 16.14 -7.77
N CYS A 2 -4.54 15.74 -7.53
CA CYS A 2 -4.06 14.35 -7.51
C CYS A 2 -4.05 13.64 -8.89
N GLY A 3 -3.31 14.17 -9.87
CA GLY A 3 -3.11 13.50 -11.19
C GLY A 3 -4.33 13.42 -12.13
N TYR A 4 -5.52 13.83 -11.67
CA TYR A 4 -6.71 13.97 -12.53
C TYR A 4 -6.80 15.38 -13.11
N LYS A 5 -7.12 15.48 -14.42
CA LYS A 5 -7.37 16.76 -15.12
C LYS A 5 -8.46 17.59 -14.45
N ASP A 6 -9.50 16.92 -13.98
CA ASP A 6 -10.70 17.58 -13.48
C ASP A 6 -10.77 17.56 -11.96
N ASN A 7 -11.28 18.66 -11.40
CA ASN A 7 -11.54 18.75 -9.98
C ASN A 7 -12.89 18.10 -9.66
N THR A 8 -12.86 16.81 -9.34
CA THR A 8 -14.07 16.04 -9.00
C THR A 8 -14.59 16.41 -7.62
N LYS A 9 -15.88 16.16 -7.35
CA LYS A 9 -16.47 16.30 -6.00
C LYS A 9 -15.68 15.49 -4.95
N LYS A 10 -15.18 14.31 -5.33
CA LYS A 10 -14.33 13.47 -4.49
C LYS A 10 -12.99 14.15 -4.19
N GLY A 11 -12.34 14.72 -5.20
CA GLY A 11 -11.09 15.47 -5.02
C GLY A 11 -11.26 16.67 -4.09
N GLN A 12 -12.35 17.41 -4.22
CA GLN A 12 -12.68 18.52 -3.32
C GLN A 12 -12.92 18.04 -1.88
N ALA A 13 -13.65 16.93 -1.70
CA ALA A 13 -13.88 16.35 -0.38
C ALA A 13 -12.57 15.93 0.29
N ILE A 14 -11.66 15.28 -0.46
CA ILE A 14 -10.33 14.91 0.03
C ILE A 14 -9.55 16.17 0.42
N ALA A 15 -9.46 17.17 -0.46
CA ALA A 15 -8.75 18.42 -0.18
C ALA A 15 -9.24 19.09 1.11
N ASN A 16 -10.55 19.13 1.32
CA ASN A 16 -11.16 19.68 2.53
C ASN A 16 -10.78 18.87 3.78
N VAL A 17 -10.76 17.54 3.70
CA VAL A 17 -10.33 16.68 4.82
C VAL A 17 -8.85 16.87 5.13
N LEU A 18 -7.99 16.97 4.11
CA LEU A 18 -6.55 17.21 4.31
C LEU A 18 -6.31 18.54 5.02
N ASN A 19 -6.96 19.61 4.54
CA ASN A 19 -6.86 20.94 5.14
C ASN A 19 -7.34 20.96 6.60
N ARG A 20 -8.48 20.32 6.90
CA ARG A 20 -9.03 20.23 8.26
C ARG A 20 -8.11 19.50 9.24
N ASN A 21 -7.33 18.54 8.76
CA ASN A 21 -6.44 17.72 9.58
C ASN A 21 -4.97 18.18 9.53
N HIS A 22 -4.68 19.33 8.92
CA HIS A 22 -3.32 19.84 8.74
C HIS A 22 -2.37 18.82 8.08
N LEU A 23 -2.88 18.07 7.10
CA LEU A 23 -2.12 17.11 6.31
C LEU A 23 -1.69 17.75 4.99
N ALA A 24 -0.40 17.63 4.67
CA ALA A 24 0.15 18.06 3.38
C ALA A 24 0.40 16.85 2.47
N PRO A 25 0.03 16.90 1.18
CA PRO A 25 0.41 15.87 0.23
C PRO A 25 1.91 15.92 -0.07
N LEU A 26 2.54 14.75 -0.15
CA LEU A 26 3.94 14.55 -0.53
C LEU A 26 4.11 14.27 -2.02
N ASN A 27 3.02 13.90 -2.70
CA ASN A 27 3.05 13.53 -4.11
C ASN A 27 3.48 14.71 -5.00
N ASP A 28 4.31 14.40 -5.99
CA ASP A 28 4.47 15.25 -7.16
C ASP A 28 3.26 15.02 -8.11
N PRO A 29 2.46 16.07 -8.41
CA PRO A 29 1.31 15.95 -9.31
C PRO A 29 1.68 15.62 -10.76
N GLU A 30 2.93 15.81 -11.18
CA GLU A 30 3.42 15.44 -12.52
C GLU A 30 3.86 13.97 -12.61
N THR A 31 4.00 13.31 -11.46
CA THR A 31 4.41 11.91 -11.37
C THR A 31 3.20 10.98 -11.32
N THR A 32 3.09 10.08 -12.31
CA THR A 32 2.08 9.02 -12.37
C THR A 32 2.32 7.95 -11.31
N THR A 33 1.26 7.52 -10.61
CA THR A 33 1.33 6.36 -9.68
C THR A 33 0.61 5.13 -10.22
N LYS A 34 -0.20 5.29 -11.28
CA LYS A 34 -0.94 4.23 -11.94
C LYS A 34 -0.86 4.37 -13.46
N LEU A 35 -0.39 3.31 -14.11
CA LEU A 35 -0.39 3.18 -15.56
C LEU A 35 -1.82 3.07 -16.10
N GLY A 36 -2.08 3.85 -17.14
CA GLY A 36 -3.26 3.72 -17.95
C GLY A 36 -3.23 2.49 -18.85
N THR A 37 -4.35 2.28 -19.54
CA THR A 37 -4.51 1.26 -20.57
C THR A 37 -4.68 1.92 -21.94
N SER A 38 -4.90 1.16 -23.01
CA SER A 38 -5.22 1.75 -24.33
C SER A 38 -6.47 2.66 -24.34
N THR A 39 -7.32 2.56 -23.32
CA THR A 39 -8.56 3.35 -23.18
C THR A 39 -8.52 4.36 -22.04
N SER A 40 -7.46 4.35 -21.21
CA SER A 40 -7.34 5.21 -20.03
C SER A 40 -5.95 5.81 -19.93
N ARG A 41 -5.85 7.07 -19.52
CA ARG A 41 -4.55 7.74 -19.37
C ARG A 41 -3.91 7.36 -18.05
N ASP A 42 -2.60 7.56 -17.99
CA ASP A 42 -1.83 7.54 -16.74
C ASP A 42 -2.42 8.51 -15.71
N THR A 43 -2.47 8.07 -14.45
CA THR A 43 -3.08 8.83 -13.35
C THR A 43 -2.29 8.69 -12.04
N SER A 44 -2.58 9.56 -11.06
CA SER A 44 -1.93 9.54 -9.74
C SER A 44 -2.97 9.42 -8.61
N PRO A 45 -3.70 8.28 -8.52
CA PRO A 45 -4.73 8.09 -7.50
C PRO A 45 -4.17 7.85 -6.09
N ASP A 46 -2.90 7.44 -5.97
CA ASP A 46 -2.29 7.09 -4.69
C ASP A 46 -1.77 8.34 -3.99
N LEU A 47 -2.15 8.57 -2.73
CA LEU A 47 -1.70 9.72 -1.95
C LEU A 47 -0.80 9.32 -0.79
N SER A 48 0.34 10.01 -0.69
CA SER A 48 1.20 10.04 0.48
C SER A 48 1.01 11.38 1.20
N LEU A 49 0.75 11.34 2.50
CA LEU A 49 0.44 12.52 3.31
C LEU A 49 1.42 12.64 4.48
N VAL A 50 1.76 13.86 4.85
CA VAL A 50 2.54 14.17 6.05
C VAL A 50 1.78 15.09 6.98
N ALA A 51 1.82 14.78 8.28
CA ALA A 51 1.35 15.69 9.32
C ALA A 51 2.51 16.57 9.80
N GLY A 52 2.31 17.88 9.75
CA GLY A 52 3.32 18.88 10.15
C GLY A 52 4.38 19.19 9.08
N SER A 53 5.29 20.11 9.41
CA SER A 53 6.28 20.71 8.50
C SER A 53 7.57 19.89 8.38
N ARG A 54 7.46 18.61 8.02
CA ARG A 54 8.63 17.78 7.72
C ARG A 54 8.79 17.59 6.21
N SER A 55 9.98 17.95 5.70
CA SER A 55 10.38 17.53 4.37
C SER A 55 10.68 16.03 4.40
N VAL A 56 9.88 15.26 3.68
CA VAL A 56 10.04 13.81 3.50
C VAL A 56 10.36 13.59 2.02
N PRO A 57 11.56 13.09 1.68
CA PRO A 57 11.86 12.68 0.31
C PRO A 57 10.84 11.63 -0.14
N TRP A 58 10.20 11.91 -1.26
CA TRP A 58 9.20 11.07 -1.89
C TRP A 58 9.56 10.92 -3.37
N MET A 59 9.51 9.68 -3.87
CA MET A 59 9.71 9.40 -5.29
C MET A 59 8.93 8.14 -5.71
N THR A 60 8.46 8.13 -6.96
CA THR A 60 8.08 6.87 -7.61
C THR A 60 9.34 6.05 -7.88
N THR A 61 9.25 4.73 -7.79
CA THR A 61 10.35 3.85 -8.22
C THR A 61 10.25 3.46 -9.68
N GLU A 62 9.15 3.83 -10.37
CA GLU A 62 8.82 3.43 -11.75
C GLU A 62 8.83 1.90 -11.97
N ILE A 63 8.72 1.12 -10.89
CA ILE A 63 8.67 -0.34 -10.93
C ILE A 63 7.24 -0.76 -10.67
N ASN A 64 6.70 -1.60 -11.55
CA ASN A 64 5.39 -2.22 -11.41
C ASN A 64 5.50 -3.75 -11.60
N PRO A 65 5.51 -4.56 -10.53
CA PRO A 65 5.74 -6.01 -10.61
C PRO A 65 4.51 -6.77 -11.14
N GLY A 66 4.12 -6.48 -12.39
CA GLY A 66 2.94 -7.05 -13.05
C GLY A 66 1.60 -6.39 -12.69
N SER A 67 1.62 -5.29 -11.91
CA SER A 67 0.45 -4.46 -11.61
C SER A 67 0.36 -3.25 -12.55
N ASP A 68 -0.79 -2.61 -12.56
CA ASP A 68 -1.01 -1.26 -13.11
C ASP A 68 -0.59 -0.12 -12.16
N HIS A 69 -0.10 -0.40 -10.94
CA HIS A 69 0.41 0.60 -10.00
C HIS A 69 1.93 0.56 -9.88
N TYR A 70 2.54 1.74 -9.79
CA TYR A 70 3.95 1.91 -9.47
C TYR A 70 4.18 1.81 -7.97
N VAL A 71 5.27 1.16 -7.59
CA VAL A 71 5.80 1.23 -6.24
C VAL A 71 6.38 2.63 -6.01
N PHE A 72 6.18 3.18 -4.82
CA PHE A 72 6.76 4.45 -4.39
C PHE A 72 7.58 4.25 -3.13
N HIS A 73 8.62 5.08 -3.01
CA HIS A 73 9.57 5.04 -1.92
C HIS A 73 9.57 6.37 -1.18
N LEU A 74 9.48 6.29 0.15
CA LEU A 74 9.47 7.43 1.06
C LEU A 74 10.41 7.18 2.23
N VAL A 75 11.24 8.17 2.54
CA VAL A 75 12.24 8.06 3.62
C VAL A 75 11.83 8.94 4.79
N VAL A 76 11.29 8.30 5.83
CA VAL A 76 10.90 9.00 7.06
C VAL A 76 12.01 8.91 8.09
N LYS A 77 12.60 10.06 8.45
CA LYS A 77 13.55 10.13 9.57
C LYS A 77 12.80 9.97 10.89
N GLY A 78 12.97 8.82 11.53
CA GLY A 78 12.52 8.61 12.91
C GLY A 78 13.37 9.41 13.90
N ARG A 79 12.79 9.78 15.04
CA ARG A 79 13.59 9.99 16.26
C ARG A 79 14.12 8.62 16.68
N ASN A 80 15.35 8.54 17.19
CA ASN A 80 16.02 7.32 17.69
C ASN A 80 15.03 6.33 18.31
N TYR A 81 14.49 5.45 17.47
CA TYR A 81 13.61 4.36 17.88
C TYR A 81 14.54 3.25 18.28
N LYS A 82 14.70 3.03 19.60
CA LYS A 82 15.23 1.74 20.05
C LYS A 82 14.13 0.74 19.76
N ALA A 83 14.33 -0.10 18.75
CA ALA A 83 13.47 -1.25 18.57
C ALA A 83 13.56 -2.07 19.86
N GLU A 84 12.44 -2.23 20.57
CA GLU A 84 12.29 -3.38 21.45
C GLU A 84 12.31 -4.60 20.53
N ILE A 85 13.48 -5.21 20.42
CA ILE A 85 13.61 -6.53 19.82
C ILE A 85 13.07 -7.48 20.86
N ASP A 86 11.76 -7.68 20.86
CA ASP A 86 11.17 -8.83 21.52
C ASP A 86 11.61 -10.09 20.77
N ALA A 87 11.70 -11.22 21.47
CA ALA A 87 12.08 -12.48 20.85
C ALA A 87 11.07 -12.81 19.75
N ALA A 88 11.53 -12.84 18.49
CA ALA A 88 10.66 -13.18 17.37
C ALA A 88 10.00 -14.53 17.64
N ARG A 89 8.66 -14.56 17.69
CA ARG A 89 7.91 -15.82 17.78
C ARG A 89 8.09 -16.57 16.48
N ILE A 90 9.02 -17.53 16.46
CA ILE A 90 9.20 -18.45 15.34
C ILE A 90 8.06 -19.47 15.41
N SER A 91 7.14 -19.40 14.45
CA SER A 91 6.11 -20.41 14.30
C SER A 91 6.72 -21.72 13.83
N ASP A 92 6.56 -22.79 14.60
CA ASP A 92 6.88 -24.15 14.17
C ASP A 92 5.82 -24.64 13.17
N TRP A 93 6.15 -24.52 11.88
CA TRP A 93 5.28 -24.94 10.79
C TRP A 93 5.07 -26.46 10.75
N ASP A 94 6.01 -27.24 11.26
CA ASP A 94 5.88 -28.70 11.30
C ASP A 94 4.91 -29.13 12.40
N GLN A 95 4.97 -28.50 13.57
CA GLN A 95 3.97 -28.68 14.62
C GLN A 95 2.58 -28.27 14.14
N PHE A 96 2.47 -27.12 13.47
CA PHE A 96 1.22 -26.64 12.90
C PHE A 96 0.61 -27.61 11.87
N ARG A 97 1.44 -28.18 10.99
CA ARG A 97 1.00 -29.19 10.00
C ARG A 97 0.54 -30.48 10.66
N LYS A 98 1.23 -30.93 11.71
CA LYS A 98 0.84 -32.13 12.48
C LYS A 98 -0.51 -31.94 13.18
N THR A 99 -0.78 -30.76 13.75
CA THR A 99 -2.09 -30.46 14.36
C THR A 99 -3.24 -30.39 13.36
N ARG A 100 -2.95 -30.15 12.06
CA ARG A 100 -3.97 -30.19 10.99
C ARG A 100 -4.19 -31.57 10.39
N MET A 101 -3.32 -32.54 10.68
CA MET A 101 -3.46 -33.94 10.27
C MET A 101 -4.20 -34.78 11.32
N SER A 102 -5.06 -34.18 12.16
CA SER A 102 -6.01 -34.98 12.95
C SER A 102 -7.02 -35.63 12.00
N PRO A 103 -7.34 -36.93 12.11
CA PRO A 103 -7.95 -37.73 11.04
C PRO A 103 -9.40 -37.41 10.64
N GLU A 104 -10.03 -36.35 11.15
CA GLU A 104 -11.50 -36.21 11.09
C GLU A 104 -12.06 -35.57 9.80
N GLU A 105 -11.23 -35.16 8.83
CA GLU A 105 -11.72 -34.62 7.55
C GLU A 105 -11.09 -35.35 6.33
N SER A 106 -11.00 -36.68 6.41
CA SER A 106 -10.60 -37.54 5.29
C SER A 106 -11.80 -38.20 4.60
N THR A 107 -12.97 -37.55 4.61
CA THR A 107 -14.18 -38.09 3.99
C THR A 107 -14.46 -37.35 2.69
N GLU A 108 -14.58 -38.16 1.63
CA GLU A 108 -15.04 -37.84 0.28
C GLU A 108 -14.05 -37.10 -0.63
N LEU A 109 -13.31 -37.89 -1.42
CA LEU A 109 -13.31 -37.81 -2.88
C LEU A 109 -12.72 -39.12 -3.43
N SER A 110 -13.46 -40.23 -3.28
CA SER A 110 -13.25 -41.41 -4.11
C SER A 110 -13.90 -41.15 -5.46
N TYR A 111 -13.10 -40.92 -6.50
CA TYR A 111 -13.55 -40.99 -7.88
C TYR A 111 -13.97 -42.44 -8.16
N GLN A 112 -15.23 -42.64 -8.59
CA GLN A 112 -15.66 -43.87 -9.25
C GLN A 112 -15.36 -43.77 -10.75
N ASP A 113 -14.90 -44.89 -11.30
CA ASP A 113 -14.48 -45.15 -12.67
C ASP A 113 -15.54 -44.84 -13.75
#